data_AF-A0A059DA94-F1
#
_entry.id   AF-A0A059DA94-F1
#
_cell.length_a   1.000
_cell.length_b   1.000
_cell.length_c   1.000
_cell.angle_alpha   90.00
_cell.angle_beta   90.00
_cell.angle_gamma   90.00
#
_symmetry.space_group_name_H-M   'P 1'
#
loop_
_entity.id
_entity.type
_entity.pdbx_description
1 polymer ?
#
loop_
_entity_poly.entity_id
_entity_poly.type
_entity_poly.pdbx_seq_one_letter_code
_entity_poly.pdbx_strand_id
1 'polypeptide(L)'
;MVKSLGIHSIRSSPVDSLRNGNWVKLICGASFEDVVDIRNLSLVYTLAGVDCIDCAADESVVNAVNQGIEAAREIVEVGRPWVMISVNDDEDLHFRKAEFDPADCPQDCSRPCEIVCPANAISLEKEKSSAGRLWNTSDEGKDQGGVLTERCYGCGRCIPVCPYDKIRVHTYVRDAAATSELLRREDIDALEIHTSGR
;
A
#
# COMPACT_ATOMS: atom_id res chain seq x y z
N MET A 1 15.71 39.67 -3.64
CA MET A 1 16.03 38.82 -4.80
C MET A 1 16.16 37.40 -4.30
N VAL A 2 15.05 36.67 -4.23
CA VAL A 2 15.06 35.26 -3.82
C VAL A 2 15.71 34.51 -4.98
N LYS A 3 16.94 34.03 -4.78
CA LYS A 3 17.54 33.09 -5.74
C LYS A 3 16.62 31.88 -5.75
N SER A 4 15.92 31.65 -6.85
CA SER A 4 15.31 30.33 -7.06
C SER A 4 16.48 29.35 -7.12
N LEU A 5 16.71 28.64 -6.02
CA LEU A 5 17.41 27.37 -6.06
C LEU A 5 16.58 26.51 -7.02
N GLY A 6 17.00 26.49 -8.28
CA GLY A 6 16.41 25.61 -9.29
C GLY A 6 16.38 24.22 -8.68
N ILE A 7 15.22 23.58 -8.76
CA ILE A 7 14.98 22.23 -8.27
C ILE A 7 16.15 21.38 -8.78
N HIS A 8 17.02 20.92 -7.87
CA HIS A 8 18.27 20.22 -8.20
C HIS A 8 18.04 18.87 -8.92
N SER A 9 16.78 18.48 -9.12
CA SER A 9 16.34 17.15 -9.56
C SER A 9 16.53 16.86 -11.06
N ILE A 10 17.00 17.80 -11.87
CA ILE A 10 16.90 17.65 -13.34
C ILE A 10 17.87 16.58 -13.91
N ARG A 11 18.89 16.08 -13.18
CA ARG A 11 19.99 15.37 -13.87
C ARG A 11 20.69 14.16 -13.23
N SER A 12 20.53 13.84 -11.95
CA SER A 12 21.19 12.64 -11.42
C SER A 12 20.38 11.40 -11.75
N SER A 13 20.98 10.44 -12.45
CA SER A 13 20.37 9.12 -12.59
C SER A 13 20.35 8.41 -11.23
N PRO A 14 19.43 7.45 -10.99
CA PRO A 14 19.44 6.65 -9.76
C PRO A 14 20.81 6.02 -9.45
N VAL A 15 21.57 5.64 -10.48
CA VAL A 15 22.94 5.12 -10.38
C VAL A 15 23.91 6.14 -9.82
N ASP A 16 23.84 7.39 -10.28
CA ASP A 16 24.73 8.45 -9.82
C ASP A 16 24.41 8.84 -8.38
N SER A 17 23.12 8.90 -8.03
CA SER A 17 22.69 9.17 -6.65
C SER A 17 23.17 8.07 -5.69
N LEU A 18 23.11 6.82 -6.14
CA LEU A 18 23.62 5.68 -5.36
C LEU A 18 25.15 5.76 -5.16
N ARG A 19 25.91 6.09 -6.21
CA ARG A 19 27.38 6.24 -6.12
C ARG A 19 27.81 7.41 -5.23
N ASN A 20 27.03 8.49 -5.21
CA ASN A 20 27.34 9.70 -4.45
C ASN A 20 26.77 9.69 -3.02
N GLY A 21 26.02 8.65 -2.65
CA GLY A 21 25.48 8.49 -1.29
C GLY A 21 24.31 9.43 -0.96
N ASN A 22 23.61 9.94 -1.97
CA ASN A 22 22.45 10.83 -1.83
C ASN A 22 21.17 10.21 -2.42
N TRP A 23 21.11 8.88 -2.46
CA TRP A 23 19.99 8.11 -3.02
C TRP A 23 18.76 8.13 -2.11
N VAL A 24 17.58 8.33 -2.72
CA VAL A 24 16.29 8.41 -2.03
C VAL A 24 15.33 7.32 -2.54
N LYS A 25 14.78 6.54 -1.61
CA LYS A 25 13.73 5.52 -1.84
C LYS A 25 12.38 6.02 -1.33
N LEU A 26 11.35 5.94 -2.15
CA LEU A 26 9.97 5.92 -1.67
C LEU A 26 9.60 4.46 -1.37
N ILE A 27 9.13 4.20 -0.15
CA ILE A 27 8.61 2.88 0.26
C ILE A 27 7.09 2.98 0.26
N CYS A 28 6.43 2.48 -0.79
CA CYS A 28 4.97 2.33 -0.80
C CYS A 28 4.51 1.13 0.04
N GLY A 29 5.43 0.21 0.35
CA GLY A 29 5.22 -0.91 1.27
C GLY A 29 4.89 -2.22 0.56
N ALA A 30 5.51 -3.31 1.04
CA ALA A 30 5.38 -4.64 0.44
C ALA A 30 3.96 -5.24 0.51
N SER A 31 3.12 -4.76 1.44
CA SER A 31 1.71 -5.19 1.62
C SER A 31 0.67 -4.15 1.22
N PHE A 32 1.07 -2.95 0.81
CA PHE A 32 0.13 -1.91 0.38
C PHE A 32 -0.10 -2.03 -1.13
N GLU A 33 -1.37 -2.19 -1.52
CA GLU A 33 -1.79 -2.58 -2.87
C GLU A 33 -2.94 -1.68 -3.40
N ASP A 34 -3.26 -0.56 -2.73
CA ASP A 34 -4.20 0.43 -3.26
C ASP A 34 -3.57 1.14 -4.48
N VAL A 35 -3.93 0.66 -5.66
CA VAL A 35 -3.41 1.14 -6.94
C VAL A 35 -3.68 2.63 -7.19
N VAL A 36 -4.75 3.20 -6.64
CA VAL A 36 -5.08 4.61 -6.83
C VAL A 36 -4.11 5.48 -6.04
N ASP A 37 -3.91 5.14 -4.77
CA ASP A 37 -2.98 5.86 -3.89
C ASP A 37 -1.53 5.66 -4.36
N ILE A 38 -1.15 4.45 -4.73
CA ILE A 38 0.19 4.13 -5.25
C ILE A 38 0.51 4.92 -6.51
N ARG A 39 -0.43 5.01 -7.47
CA ARG A 39 -0.24 5.79 -8.69
C ARG A 39 -0.02 7.27 -8.38
N ASN A 40 -0.79 7.83 -7.45
CA ASN A 40 -0.67 9.24 -7.06
C ASN A 40 0.61 9.52 -6.28
N LEU A 41 1.00 8.64 -5.36
CA LEU A 41 2.28 8.73 -4.64
C LEU A 41 3.45 8.66 -5.62
N SER A 42 3.42 7.70 -6.56
CA SER A 42 4.46 7.54 -7.57
C SER A 42 4.62 8.78 -8.43
N LEU A 43 3.52 9.42 -8.83
CA LEU A 43 3.55 10.70 -9.52
C LEU A 43 4.23 11.79 -8.69
N VAL A 44 3.75 12.01 -7.45
CA VAL A 44 4.25 13.11 -6.60
C VAL A 44 5.74 12.93 -6.26
N TYR A 45 6.16 11.71 -5.94
CA TYR A 45 7.55 11.46 -5.57
C TYR A 45 8.50 11.40 -6.77
N THR A 46 8.00 11.02 -7.96
CA THR A 46 8.76 11.19 -9.21
C THR A 46 9.01 12.68 -9.48
N LEU A 47 7.99 13.53 -9.32
CA LEU A 47 8.15 14.99 -9.43
C LEU A 47 9.13 15.56 -8.38
N ALA A 48 9.20 14.93 -7.20
CA ALA A 48 10.13 15.31 -6.14
C ALA A 48 11.58 14.85 -6.41
N GLY A 49 11.82 14.00 -7.40
CA GLY A 49 13.15 13.51 -7.75
C GLY A 49 13.60 12.30 -6.95
N VAL A 50 12.68 11.43 -6.55
CA VAL A 50 13.05 10.15 -5.91
C VAL A 50 13.87 9.31 -6.90
N ASP A 51 14.83 8.52 -6.39
CA ASP A 51 15.66 7.66 -7.24
C ASP A 51 15.04 6.28 -7.44
N CYS A 52 14.17 5.85 -6.52
CA CYS A 52 13.51 4.56 -6.58
C CYS A 52 12.16 4.57 -5.87
N ILE A 53 11.19 3.88 -6.48
CA ILE A 53 9.88 3.59 -5.90
C ILE A 53 9.79 2.10 -5.66
N ASP A 54 9.57 1.73 -4.41
CA ASP A 54 9.38 0.36 -3.97
C ASP A 54 7.92 0.06 -3.69
N CYS A 55 7.46 -1.09 -4.20
CA CYS A 55 6.08 -1.50 -4.13
C CYS A 55 5.92 -3.03 -3.97
N ALA A 56 4.69 -3.45 -3.72
CA ALA A 56 4.32 -4.86 -3.72
C ALA A 56 4.66 -5.54 -5.05
N ALA A 57 5.19 -6.77 -4.99
CA ALA A 57 5.34 -7.64 -6.15
C ALA A 57 3.97 -8.15 -6.65
N ASP A 58 3.22 -7.26 -7.30
CA ASP A 58 1.93 -7.49 -7.93
C ASP A 58 1.84 -6.72 -9.25
N GLU A 59 1.25 -7.32 -10.28
CA GLU A 59 1.20 -6.75 -11.63
C GLU A 59 0.44 -5.42 -11.66
N SER A 60 -0.69 -5.34 -10.95
CA SER A 60 -1.53 -4.14 -10.93
C SER A 60 -0.84 -2.98 -10.21
N VAL A 61 -0.09 -3.30 -9.16
CA VAL A 61 0.70 -2.34 -8.38
C VAL A 61 1.87 -1.80 -9.21
N VAL A 62 2.64 -2.67 -9.88
CA VAL A 62 3.73 -2.24 -10.79
C VAL A 62 3.18 -1.35 -11.91
N ASN A 63 2.05 -1.73 -12.50
CA ASN A 63 1.38 -0.91 -13.52
C ASN A 63 0.98 0.48 -12.98
N ALA A 64 0.46 0.55 -11.75
CA ALA A 64 0.10 1.81 -11.10
C ALA A 64 1.31 2.72 -10.85
N VAL A 65 2.43 2.14 -10.39
CA VAL A 65 3.70 2.85 -10.21
C VAL A 65 4.16 3.46 -11.54
N ASN A 66 4.21 2.65 -12.60
CA ASN A 66 4.64 3.09 -13.93
C ASN A 66 3.74 4.19 -14.49
N GLN A 67 2.42 4.07 -14.34
CA GLN A 67 1.48 5.13 -14.73
C GLN A 67 1.73 6.44 -13.98
N GLY A 68 2.08 6.38 -12.69
CA GLY A 68 2.44 7.57 -11.90
C GLY A 68 3.74 8.22 -12.39
N ILE A 69 4.77 7.41 -12.65
CA ILE A 69 6.06 7.87 -13.17
C ILE A 69 5.89 8.57 -14.52
N GLU A 70 5.21 7.94 -15.48
CA GLU A 70 5.07 8.52 -16.82
C GLU A 70 4.21 9.80 -16.78
N ALA A 71 3.14 9.82 -15.98
CA ALA A 71 2.36 11.04 -15.77
C ALA A 71 3.18 12.20 -15.18
N ALA A 72 4.14 11.92 -14.28
CA ALA A 72 5.04 12.97 -13.77
C ALA A 72 5.98 13.51 -14.87
N ARG A 73 6.49 12.62 -15.73
CA ARG A 73 7.40 12.95 -16.84
C ARG A 73 6.70 13.73 -17.96
N GLU A 74 5.39 13.55 -18.13
CA GLU A 74 4.56 14.36 -19.03
C GLU A 74 4.38 15.81 -18.51
N ILE A 75 4.46 16.03 -17.19
CA ILE A 75 4.28 17.36 -16.58
C ILE A 75 5.57 18.18 -16.66
N VAL A 76 6.71 17.58 -16.32
CA VAL A 76 8.04 18.20 -16.33
C VAL A 76 9.10 17.18 -16.70
N GLU A 77 10.19 17.65 -17.31
CA GLU A 77 11.35 16.81 -17.60
C GLU A 77 12.07 16.42 -16.28
N VAL A 78 11.74 15.22 -15.78
CA VAL A 78 12.36 14.59 -14.60
C VAL A 78 12.93 13.23 -14.95
N GLY A 79 13.94 12.81 -14.19
CA GLY A 79 14.51 11.47 -14.30
C GLY A 79 13.47 10.40 -13.95
N ARG A 80 13.56 9.25 -14.61
CA ARG A 80 12.76 8.08 -14.27
C ARG A 80 13.38 7.40 -13.04
N PRO A 81 12.67 7.27 -11.91
CA PRO A 81 13.13 6.46 -10.79
C PRO A 81 13.16 4.98 -11.19
N TRP A 82 13.95 4.21 -10.46
CA TRP A 82 13.88 2.75 -10.50
C TRP A 82 12.59 2.23 -9.90
N VAL A 83 12.02 1.19 -10.50
CA VAL A 83 10.93 0.42 -9.92
C VAL A 83 11.50 -0.80 -9.20
N MET A 84 11.28 -0.86 -7.89
CA MET A 84 11.68 -1.98 -7.04
C MET A 84 10.44 -2.74 -6.60
N ILE A 85 10.48 -4.07 -6.70
CA ILE A 85 9.45 -4.94 -6.12
C ILE A 85 9.96 -5.64 -4.87
N SER A 86 9.10 -5.79 -3.88
CA SER A 86 9.41 -6.44 -2.61
C SER A 86 8.82 -7.86 -2.52
N VAL A 87 9.66 -8.82 -2.12
CA VAL A 87 9.30 -10.24 -1.90
C VAL A 87 9.84 -10.74 -0.57
N ASN A 88 9.30 -11.85 -0.08
CA ASN A 88 9.75 -12.53 1.13
C ASN A 88 10.01 -14.02 0.89
N ASP A 89 11.00 -14.57 1.60
CA ASP A 89 11.36 -15.99 1.55
C ASP A 89 10.71 -16.86 2.64
N ASP A 90 10.11 -16.24 3.66
CA ASP A 90 9.43 -16.86 4.81
C ASP A 90 8.45 -15.85 5.43
N GLU A 91 7.86 -16.17 6.59
CA GLU A 91 7.05 -15.23 7.37
C GLU A 91 7.82 -13.94 7.70
N ASP A 92 7.24 -12.79 7.32
CA ASP A 92 7.83 -11.47 7.53
C ASP A 92 6.73 -10.47 7.97
N LEU A 93 7.08 -9.58 8.89
CA LEU A 93 6.14 -8.62 9.49
C LEU A 93 5.62 -7.55 8.52
N HIS A 94 6.30 -7.36 7.38
CA HIS A 94 5.90 -6.47 6.28
C HIS A 94 4.97 -7.17 5.29
N PHE A 95 4.79 -8.51 5.40
CA PHE A 95 3.91 -9.35 4.57
C PHE A 95 2.78 -9.92 5.43
N ARG A 96 2.01 -8.99 6.03
CA ARG A 96 0.88 -9.33 6.88
C ARG A 96 -0.25 -8.34 6.72
N LYS A 97 -1.47 -8.80 6.95
CA LYS A 97 -2.68 -7.97 6.94
C LYS A 97 -3.51 -8.24 8.19
N ALA A 98 -4.33 -7.27 8.59
CA ALA A 98 -5.35 -7.48 9.60
C ALA A 98 -6.54 -8.21 8.99
N GLU A 99 -7.22 -9.04 9.78
CA GLU A 99 -8.41 -9.77 9.35
C GLU A 99 -9.39 -9.89 10.53
N PHE A 100 -10.69 -9.75 10.26
CA PHE A 100 -11.76 -10.11 11.19
C PHE A 100 -13.05 -10.35 10.40
N ASP A 101 -13.96 -11.15 10.96
CA ASP A 101 -15.31 -11.28 10.42
C ASP A 101 -16.14 -10.06 10.85
N PRO A 102 -16.64 -9.22 9.92
CA PRO A 102 -17.50 -8.08 10.26
C PRO A 102 -18.76 -8.50 11.03
N ALA A 103 -19.27 -9.72 10.83
CA ALA A 103 -20.45 -10.22 11.54
C ALA A 103 -20.17 -10.52 13.02
N ASP A 104 -18.90 -10.74 13.40
CA ASP A 104 -18.48 -10.94 14.78
C ASP A 104 -18.22 -9.63 15.54
N CYS A 105 -18.29 -8.48 14.85
CA CYS A 105 -18.09 -7.16 15.45
C CYS A 105 -19.39 -6.70 16.15
N PRO A 106 -19.39 -6.43 17.47
CA PRO A 106 -20.60 -5.96 18.15
C PRO A 106 -21.11 -4.64 17.58
N GLN A 107 -22.42 -4.54 17.36
CA GLN A 107 -23.07 -3.34 16.78
C GLN A 107 -22.87 -2.07 17.63
N ASP A 108 -22.69 -2.23 18.94
CA ASP A 108 -22.43 -1.16 19.91
C ASP A 108 -20.94 -0.84 20.09
N CYS A 109 -20.06 -1.50 19.34
CA CYS A 109 -18.63 -1.22 19.33
C CYS A 109 -18.37 0.23 18.89
N SER A 110 -17.54 0.95 19.64
CA SER A 110 -17.08 2.30 19.28
C SER A 110 -16.06 2.32 18.14
N ARG A 111 -15.63 1.14 17.67
CA ARG A 111 -14.70 0.92 16.54
C ARG A 111 -13.38 1.71 16.65
N PRO A 112 -12.63 1.60 17.76
CA PRO A 112 -11.34 2.28 17.90
C PRO A 112 -10.29 1.79 16.87
N CYS A 113 -10.45 0.57 16.36
CA CYS A 113 -9.61 0.00 15.31
C CYS A 113 -9.71 0.78 13.98
N GLU A 114 -10.90 1.28 13.63
CA GLU A 114 -11.12 2.13 12.46
C GLU A 114 -10.41 3.48 12.62
N ILE A 115 -10.56 4.11 13.78
CA ILE A 115 -9.99 5.42 14.10
C ILE A 115 -8.46 5.40 14.08
N VAL A 116 -7.83 4.34 14.61
CA VAL A 116 -6.37 4.25 14.69
C VAL A 116 -5.71 3.81 13.38
N CYS A 117 -6.49 3.32 12.40
CA CYS A 117 -5.95 2.75 11.17
C CYS A 117 -5.42 3.86 10.25
N PRO A 118 -4.08 3.97 10.07
CA PRO A 118 -3.50 5.07 9.31
C PRO A 118 -3.82 5.00 7.81
N ALA A 119 -4.14 3.81 7.29
CA ALA A 119 -4.49 3.60 5.89
C ALA A 119 -6.00 3.66 5.64
N ASN A 120 -6.83 3.98 6.66
CA ASN A 120 -8.29 3.88 6.57
C ASN A 120 -8.76 2.54 5.97
N ALA A 121 -8.06 1.46 6.35
CA ALA A 121 -8.25 0.12 5.79
C ALA A 121 -9.33 -0.68 6.53
N ILE A 122 -10.04 -0.09 7.48
CA ILE A 122 -11.14 -0.74 8.19
C ILE A 122 -12.37 0.13 7.95
N SER A 123 -13.42 -0.46 7.39
CA SER A 123 -14.70 0.22 7.18
C SER A 123 -15.82 -0.76 7.50
N LEU A 124 -16.66 -0.40 8.45
CA LEU A 124 -17.90 -1.13 8.74
C LEU A 124 -19.05 -0.18 8.45
N GLU A 125 -19.74 -0.38 7.33
CA GLU A 125 -20.92 0.40 7.02
C GLU A 125 -22.06 -0.10 7.91
N LYS A 126 -22.62 0.80 8.73
CA LYS A 126 -23.94 0.59 9.28
C LYS A 126 -24.90 0.69 8.11
N GLU A 127 -25.74 -0.32 7.87
CA GLU A 127 -26.81 -0.17 6.88
C GLU A 127 -27.54 1.15 7.16
N LYS A 128 -27.42 2.10 6.24
CA LYS A 128 -28.38 3.19 6.19
C LYS A 128 -29.68 2.51 5.83
N SER A 129 -30.56 2.33 6.81
CA SER A 129 -31.97 2.07 6.58
C SER A 129 -32.56 3.25 5.79
N SER A 130 -32.31 3.29 4.48
CA SER A 130 -32.98 4.20 3.57
C SER A 130 -34.40 3.68 3.43
N ALA A 131 -35.27 4.32 4.19
CA ALA A 131 -36.72 4.32 4.10
C ALA A 131 -37.28 3.69 2.83
N GLY A 132 -37.92 2.51 2.97
CA GLY A 132 -38.72 1.94 1.89
C GLY A 132 -38.92 0.43 1.86
N ARG A 133 -38.91 -0.31 2.98
CA ARG A 133 -39.49 -1.67 2.98
C ARG A 133 -40.51 -1.82 4.10
N LEU A 134 -41.75 -1.98 3.67
CA LEU A 134 -42.87 -2.52 4.44
C LEU A 134 -42.61 -4.00 4.73
N TRP A 135 -43.08 -4.41 5.91
CA TRP A 135 -43.19 -5.78 6.47
C TRP A 135 -41.94 -6.46 7.06
N ASN A 136 -41.89 -6.41 8.40
CA ASN A 136 -41.60 -7.49 9.35
C ASN A 136 -40.80 -8.71 8.83
N THR A 137 -39.48 -8.61 8.90
CA THR A 137 -38.61 -9.74 9.20
C THR A 137 -37.62 -9.30 10.27
N SER A 138 -37.48 -10.11 11.33
CA SER A 138 -36.46 -9.96 12.37
C SER A 138 -35.08 -10.31 11.80
N ASP A 139 -34.59 -9.48 10.88
CA ASP A 139 -33.24 -9.61 10.34
C ASP A 139 -32.34 -8.76 11.23
N GLU A 140 -31.59 -9.43 12.12
CA GLU A 140 -30.56 -8.80 12.93
C GLU A 140 -29.55 -8.16 11.97
N GLY A 141 -29.53 -6.82 11.93
CA GLY A 141 -28.75 -6.06 10.97
C GLY A 141 -27.28 -6.50 10.96
N LYS A 142 -26.85 -7.15 9.87
CA LYS A 142 -25.47 -7.56 9.69
C LYS A 142 -24.65 -6.32 9.30
N ASP A 143 -23.62 -6.01 10.07
CA ASP A 143 -22.62 -5.03 9.65
C ASP A 143 -21.98 -5.56 8.35
N GLN A 144 -22.03 -4.76 7.27
CA GLN A 144 -21.31 -5.04 6.03
C GLN A 144 -19.97 -4.28 6.04
N GLY A 145 -18.91 -4.88 5.49
CA GLY A 145 -17.58 -4.28 5.43
C GLY A 145 -16.48 -5.18 5.98
N GLY A 146 -15.47 -4.60 6.61
CA GLY A 146 -14.33 -5.31 7.18
C GLY A 146 -13.01 -4.59 6.92
N VAL A 147 -11.95 -5.38 6.72
CA VAL A 147 -10.64 -4.86 6.30
C VAL A 147 -10.60 -4.77 4.77
N LEU A 148 -10.32 -3.57 4.25
CA LEU A 148 -9.94 -3.35 2.87
C LEU A 148 -8.50 -3.86 2.70
N THR A 149 -8.37 -5.07 2.14
CA THR A 149 -7.10 -5.81 2.11
C THR A 149 -6.03 -5.06 1.33
N GLU A 150 -6.39 -4.41 0.23
CA GLU A 150 -5.50 -3.61 -0.62
C GLU A 150 -4.90 -2.41 0.13
N ARG A 151 -5.63 -1.83 1.09
CA ARG A 151 -5.13 -0.70 1.90
C ARG A 151 -4.38 -1.15 3.15
N CYS A 152 -4.66 -2.34 3.65
CA CYS A 152 -4.06 -2.82 4.88
C CYS A 152 -2.59 -3.22 4.64
N TYR A 153 -1.65 -2.38 5.09
CA TYR A 153 -0.22 -2.69 5.03
C TYR A 153 0.33 -3.40 6.28
N GLY A 154 -0.55 -3.88 7.17
CA GLY A 154 -0.11 -4.70 8.32
C GLY A 154 0.56 -3.94 9.47
N CYS A 155 0.26 -2.65 9.65
CA CYS A 155 0.84 -1.83 10.73
C CYS A 155 0.58 -2.36 12.16
N GLY A 156 -0.45 -3.18 12.34
CA GLY A 156 -0.82 -3.81 13.61
C GLY A 156 -1.45 -2.87 14.64
N ARG A 157 -1.62 -1.57 14.35
CA ARG A 157 -2.18 -0.60 15.31
C ARG A 157 -3.62 -0.91 15.72
N CYS A 158 -4.41 -1.55 14.86
CA CYS A 158 -5.79 -1.91 15.14
C CYS A 158 -5.94 -3.04 16.16
N ILE A 159 -4.94 -3.92 16.27
CA ILE A 159 -4.99 -5.13 17.09
C ILE A 159 -5.13 -4.80 18.58
N PRO A 160 -4.21 -4.05 19.22
CA PRO A 160 -4.25 -3.84 20.67
C PRO A 160 -5.41 -2.94 21.12
N VAL A 161 -6.08 -2.23 20.21
CA VAL A 161 -7.19 -1.33 20.54
C VAL A 161 -8.56 -1.98 20.40
N CYS A 162 -8.66 -3.18 19.82
CA CYS A 162 -9.94 -3.87 19.69
C CYS A 162 -10.41 -4.36 21.08
N PRO A 163 -11.53 -3.83 21.63
CA PRO A 163 -11.96 -4.20 22.99
C PRO A 163 -12.50 -5.63 23.09
N TYR A 164 -12.77 -6.27 21.95
CA TYR A 164 -13.34 -7.61 21.86
C TYR A 164 -12.36 -8.66 21.33
N ASP A 165 -11.09 -8.27 21.08
CA ASP A 165 -10.02 -9.16 20.61
C ASP A 165 -10.40 -9.96 19.34
N LYS A 166 -11.10 -9.31 18.40
CA LYS A 166 -11.61 -9.95 17.17
C LYS A 166 -10.65 -9.85 15.97
N ILE A 167 -9.63 -9.00 16.05
CA ILE A 167 -8.73 -8.73 14.93
C ILE A 167 -7.53 -9.68 15.00
N ARG A 168 -7.35 -10.47 13.95
CA ARG A 168 -6.23 -11.40 13.76
C ARG A 168 -5.24 -10.85 12.74
N VAL A 169 -4.04 -11.43 12.74
CA VAL A 169 -3.00 -11.19 11.74
C VAL A 169 -2.97 -12.37 10.77
N HIS A 170 -3.04 -12.07 9.49
CA HIS A 170 -2.81 -13.01 8.40
C HIS A 170 -1.46 -12.69 7.75
N THR A 171 -0.48 -13.57 7.89
CA THR A 171 0.82 -13.51 7.20
C THR A 171 0.74 -14.23 5.85
N TYR A 172 1.57 -13.83 4.89
CA TYR A 172 1.63 -14.49 3.59
C TYR A 172 3.03 -14.42 2.98
N VAL A 173 3.27 -15.28 2.00
CA VAL A 173 4.49 -15.27 1.18
C VAL A 173 4.10 -14.92 -0.25
N ARG A 174 4.89 -14.06 -0.91
CA ARG A 174 4.66 -13.74 -2.34
C ARG A 174 4.82 -15.00 -3.18
N ASP A 175 3.89 -15.22 -4.10
CA ASP A 175 3.93 -16.38 -4.98
C ASP A 175 5.16 -16.31 -5.90
N ALA A 176 6.00 -17.34 -5.86
CA ALA A 176 7.26 -17.38 -6.60
C ALA A 176 7.03 -17.45 -8.12
N ALA A 177 5.97 -18.10 -8.59
CA ALA A 177 5.68 -18.22 -10.01
C ALA A 177 5.19 -16.88 -10.58
N ALA A 178 4.30 -16.19 -9.89
CA ALA A 178 3.84 -14.84 -10.22
C ALA A 178 5.00 -13.84 -10.17
N THR A 179 5.85 -13.90 -9.13
CA THR A 179 7.06 -13.08 -9.04
C THR A 179 8.00 -13.34 -10.23
N SER A 180 8.19 -14.61 -10.61
CA SER A 180 9.03 -14.96 -11.77
C SER A 180 8.48 -14.39 -13.08
N GLU A 181 7.15 -14.34 -13.25
CA GLU A 181 6.52 -13.69 -14.41
C GLU A 181 6.76 -12.17 -14.39
N LEU A 182 6.60 -11.53 -13.22
CA LEU A 182 6.91 -10.10 -13.08
C LEU A 182 8.36 -9.79 -13.44
N LEU A 183 9.32 -10.60 -12.99
CA LEU A 183 10.75 -10.41 -13.28
C LEU A 183 11.13 -10.60 -14.75
N ARG A 184 10.23 -11.13 -15.60
CA ARG A 184 10.43 -11.17 -17.06
C ARG A 184 10.11 -9.83 -17.75
N ARG A 185 9.50 -8.89 -17.03
CA ARG A 185 9.19 -7.56 -17.56
C ARG A 185 10.44 -6.68 -17.59
N GLU A 186 10.47 -5.74 -18.54
CA GLU A 186 11.56 -4.78 -18.73
C GLU A 186 11.38 -3.48 -17.91
N ASP A 187 10.33 -3.40 -17.09
CA ASP A 187 9.95 -2.22 -16.30
C ASP A 187 10.09 -2.41 -14.79
N ILE A 188 10.89 -3.41 -14.39
CA ILE A 188 11.33 -3.67 -13.02
C ILE A 188 12.86 -3.56 -12.98
N ASP A 189 13.37 -2.63 -12.19
CA ASP A 189 14.79 -2.29 -12.14
C ASP A 189 15.53 -2.95 -10.96
N ALA A 190 14.79 -3.31 -9.90
CA ALA A 190 15.36 -3.87 -8.67
C ALA A 190 14.41 -4.83 -7.94
N LEU A 191 14.99 -5.68 -7.11
CA LEU A 191 14.29 -6.62 -6.24
C LEU A 191 14.75 -6.42 -4.79
N GLU A 192 13.82 -6.22 -3.88
CA GLU A 192 14.03 -6.26 -2.44
C GLU A 192 13.58 -7.62 -1.90
N ILE A 193 14.51 -8.34 -1.27
CA ILE A 193 14.25 -9.67 -0.70
C ILE A 193 14.29 -9.55 0.82
N HIS A 194 13.14 -9.77 1.43
CA HIS A 194 13.03 -9.98 2.86
C HIS A 194 13.43 -11.41 3.20
N THR A 195 14.50 -11.55 3.98
CA THR A 195 14.96 -12.84 4.46
C THR A 195 14.67 -12.98 5.94
N SER A 196 14.19 -14.14 6.36
CA SER A 196 14.20 -14.48 7.79
C SER A 196 15.66 -14.61 8.24
N GLY A 197 16.12 -13.67 9.09
CA GLY A 197 17.52 -13.58 9.54
C GLY A 197 17.95 -14.70 10.50
N ARG A 198 17.78 -15.96 10.10
CA ARG A 198 18.23 -17.15 10.84
C ARG A 198 19.74 -17.16 11.03
#